data_AF-X1HBQ9-F1
#
_entry.id   AF-X1HBQ9-F1
#
_cell.length_a   1.000
_cell.length_b   1.000
_cell.length_c   1.000
_cell.angle_alpha   90.00
_cell.angle_beta   90.00
_cell.angle_gamma   90.00
#
_symmetry.space_group_name_H-M   'P 1'
#
loop_
_entity.id
_entity.type
_entity.pdbx_description
1 polymer ?
#
loop_
_entity_poly.entity_id
_entity_poly.type
_entity_poly.pdbx_seq_one_letter_code
_entity_poly.pdbx_strand_id
1 'polypeptide(L)'
;TLEIVNMHVGVVDPRMSAEAISMCFLHCVLKGLHRSPKIITDRMLFSHPEVFTAADISCLVIPDGCVGLPTLAALEQGIAVIAVRENRNRMKNELNKLPFAPGKLFIVENYLEAVGIMTALKAGVTPSSVRRPLEETKVSQERIKLSSATPIEKV
;
A
#
# COMPACT_ATOMS: atom_id res chain seq x y z
N THR A 1 13.77 13.62 38.00
CA THR A 1 12.75 12.54 38.06
C THR A 1 11.33 13.07 38.25
N LEU A 2 11.09 14.10 39.07
CA LEU A 2 9.81 14.85 39.10
C LEU A 2 9.60 15.81 37.91
N GLU A 3 10.67 16.30 37.30
CA GLU A 3 10.59 17.28 36.20
C GLU A 3 9.94 16.73 34.92
N ILE A 4 10.12 15.42 34.64
CA ILE A 4 9.47 14.75 33.51
C ILE A 4 7.98 14.52 33.79
N VAL A 5 7.61 14.32 35.06
CA VAL A 5 6.21 14.16 35.51
C VAL A 5 5.42 15.46 35.35
N ASN A 6 6.09 16.60 35.54
CA ASN A 6 5.50 17.92 35.43
C ASN A 6 5.69 18.56 34.04
N MET A 7 5.93 17.75 33.00
CA MET A 7 6.12 18.27 31.64
C MET A 7 4.80 18.83 31.11
N HIS A 8 4.71 20.15 31.03
CA HIS A 8 3.51 20.85 30.56
C HIS A 8 3.45 20.80 29.03
N VAL A 9 2.98 19.69 28.48
CA VAL A 9 2.90 19.41 27.03
C VAL A 9 1.92 20.29 26.26
N GLY A 10 1.06 21.03 26.96
CA GLY A 10 0.11 21.97 26.35
C GLY A 10 -0.97 21.26 25.52
N VAL A 11 -1.57 21.99 24.57
CA VAL A 11 -2.53 21.40 23.62
C VAL A 11 -1.76 20.63 22.56
N VAL A 12 -1.94 19.32 22.52
CA VAL A 12 -1.32 18.42 21.55
C VAL A 12 -2.33 17.90 20.53
N ASP A 13 -1.83 17.36 19.42
CA ASP A 13 -2.67 16.65 18.45
C ASP A 13 -3.40 15.47 19.13
N PRO A 14 -4.67 15.20 18.81
CA PRO A 14 -5.42 14.05 19.33
C PRO A 14 -4.66 12.72 19.20
N ARG A 15 -3.88 12.53 18.13
CA ARG A 15 -3.08 11.32 17.89
C ARG A 15 -1.95 11.13 18.90
N MET A 16 -1.48 12.20 19.53
CA MET A 16 -0.42 12.18 20.54
C MET A 16 -0.97 12.34 21.97
N SER A 17 -2.29 12.53 22.12
CA SER A 17 -2.88 12.88 23.41
C SER A 17 -2.68 11.77 24.46
N ALA A 18 -2.76 10.50 24.07
CA ALA A 18 -2.56 9.39 25.00
C ALA A 18 -1.13 9.33 25.57
N GLU A 19 -0.13 9.68 24.76
CA GLU A 19 1.27 9.75 25.19
C GLU A 19 1.52 10.98 26.07
N ALA A 20 0.91 12.11 25.70
CA ALA A 20 1.01 13.37 26.43
C ALA A 20 0.41 13.31 27.85
N ILE A 21 -0.65 12.53 28.07
CA ILE A 21 -1.34 12.42 29.38
C ILE A 21 -0.80 11.29 30.27
N SER A 22 0.03 10.38 29.74
CA SER A 22 0.47 9.21 30.49
C SER A 22 1.97 8.94 30.36
N MET A 23 2.69 9.13 31.46
CA MET A 23 4.07 8.66 31.59
C MET A 23 4.23 7.14 31.48
N CYS A 24 3.13 6.39 31.60
CA CYS A 24 3.16 4.94 31.54
C CYS A 24 3.10 4.39 30.11
N PHE A 25 2.92 5.23 29.07
CA PHE A 25 2.83 4.74 27.69
C PHE A 25 4.00 3.82 27.33
N LEU A 26 5.24 4.31 27.51
CA LEU A 26 6.43 3.51 27.21
C LEU A 26 6.54 2.26 28.09
N HIS A 27 6.29 2.36 29.40
CA HIS A 27 6.34 1.21 30.30
C HIS A 27 5.28 0.15 29.94
N CYS A 28 4.08 0.56 29.53
CA CYS A 28 3.03 -0.34 29.06
C CYS A 28 3.40 -1.01 27.73
N VAL A 29 4.00 -0.27 26.79
CA VAL A 29 4.53 -0.81 25.53
C VAL A 29 5.62 -1.86 25.82
N LEU A 30 6.60 -1.53 26.67
CA LEU A 30 7.66 -2.46 27.05
C LEU A 30 7.13 -3.70 27.76
N LYS A 31 6.15 -3.53 28.67
CA LYS A 31 5.45 -4.67 29.29
C LYS A 31 4.73 -5.51 28.24
N GLY A 32 4.13 -4.93 27.21
CA GLY A 32 3.46 -5.69 26.14
C GLY A 32 4.41 -6.47 25.23
N LEU A 33 5.65 -6.00 25.08
CA LEU A 33 6.61 -6.54 24.12
C LEU A 33 6.98 -8.01 24.34
N HIS A 34 6.88 -8.56 25.56
CA HIS A 34 7.09 -9.99 25.79
C HIS A 34 6.10 -10.90 25.02
N ARG A 35 4.95 -10.35 24.61
CA ARG A 35 3.93 -11.04 23.78
C ARG A 35 3.92 -10.59 22.34
N SER A 36 4.79 -9.65 21.93
CA SER A 36 4.79 -9.18 20.55
C SER A 36 5.24 -10.30 19.59
N PRO A 37 4.76 -10.30 18.35
CA PRO A 37 5.29 -11.17 17.31
C PRO A 37 6.82 -11.06 17.24
N LYS A 38 7.49 -12.20 17.07
CA LYS A 38 8.95 -12.25 16.91
C LYS A 38 9.30 -12.22 15.43
N ILE A 39 10.40 -11.54 15.10
CA ILE A 39 10.95 -11.58 13.75
C ILE A 39 11.57 -12.96 13.55
N ILE A 40 11.12 -13.67 12.52
CA ILE A 40 11.64 -14.98 12.14
C ILE A 40 12.51 -14.80 10.89
N THR A 41 13.74 -15.32 10.95
CA THR A 41 14.69 -15.28 9.83
C THR A 41 14.82 -16.63 9.13
N ASP A 42 14.41 -17.72 9.78
CA ASP A 42 14.42 -19.05 9.18
C ASP A 42 13.31 -19.19 8.13
N ARG A 43 13.74 -19.30 6.87
CA ARG A 43 12.85 -19.44 5.71
C ARG A 43 12.04 -20.73 5.74
N MET A 44 12.50 -21.78 6.42
CA MET A 44 11.74 -23.03 6.53
C MET A 44 10.44 -22.86 7.31
N LEU A 45 10.39 -21.86 8.19
CA LEU A 45 9.22 -21.55 9.00
C LEU A 45 8.21 -20.65 8.29
N PHE A 46 8.52 -20.11 7.10
CA PHE A 46 7.63 -19.16 6.40
C PHE A 46 6.37 -19.83 5.85
N SER A 47 6.39 -21.16 5.69
CA SER A 47 5.20 -21.93 5.32
C SER A 47 4.30 -22.26 6.51
N HIS A 48 4.72 -21.93 7.74
CA HIS A 48 3.97 -22.27 8.94
C HIS A 48 2.74 -21.33 9.07
N PRO A 49 1.53 -21.86 9.38
CA PRO A 49 0.29 -21.07 9.41
C PRO A 49 0.29 -19.89 10.41
N GLU A 50 1.12 -19.95 11.45
CA GLU A 50 1.24 -18.91 12.47
C GLU A 50 2.24 -17.81 12.11
N VAL A 51 2.93 -17.94 10.97
CA VAL A 51 3.94 -16.99 10.51
C VAL A 51 3.33 -16.08 9.47
N PHE A 52 3.38 -14.78 9.74
CA PHE A 52 2.94 -13.75 8.82
C PHE A 52 4.09 -13.32 7.91
N THR A 53 3.88 -13.36 6.61
CA THR A 53 4.88 -13.05 5.59
C THR A 53 4.39 -11.96 4.64
N ALA A 54 5.27 -11.53 3.74
CA ALA A 54 4.90 -10.64 2.65
C ALA A 54 3.78 -11.18 1.75
N ALA A 55 3.69 -12.51 1.60
CA ALA A 55 2.66 -13.15 0.79
C ALA A 55 1.25 -12.94 1.36
N ASP A 56 1.15 -12.68 2.66
CA ASP A 56 -0.11 -12.43 3.38
C ASP A 56 -0.57 -10.97 3.29
N ILE A 57 0.23 -10.09 2.66
CA ILE A 57 -0.04 -8.66 2.53
C ILE A 57 -0.58 -8.34 1.14
N SER A 58 -1.86 -7.99 1.04
CA SER A 58 -2.47 -7.60 -0.24
C SER A 58 -2.13 -6.16 -0.65
N CYS A 59 -2.06 -5.24 0.32
CA CYS A 59 -1.77 -3.83 0.08
C CYS A 59 -1.21 -3.11 1.31
N LEU A 60 -0.49 -2.02 1.06
CA LEU A 60 0.04 -1.10 2.06
C LEU A 60 -0.64 0.27 1.93
N VAL A 61 -1.11 0.84 3.04
CA VAL A 61 -1.71 2.19 3.06
C VAL A 61 -0.73 3.17 3.69
N ILE A 62 -0.41 4.26 2.98
CA ILE A 62 0.56 5.28 3.41
C ILE A 62 0.03 6.70 3.19
N PRO A 63 0.54 7.70 3.93
CA PRO A 63 0.39 9.10 3.55
C PRO A 63 1.04 9.38 2.18
N ASP A 64 0.43 10.24 1.37
CA ASP A 64 1.02 10.65 0.09
C ASP A 64 2.39 11.33 0.28
N GLY A 65 3.32 11.08 -0.63
CA GLY A 65 4.71 11.55 -0.57
C GLY A 65 5.59 10.90 0.51
N CYS A 66 5.05 10.00 1.34
CA CYS A 66 5.83 9.27 2.33
C CYS A 66 6.60 8.10 1.70
N VAL A 67 7.93 8.09 1.84
CA VAL A 67 8.78 7.01 1.35
C VAL A 67 9.64 6.50 2.49
N GLY A 68 9.51 5.21 2.78
CA GLY A 68 10.33 4.51 3.78
C GLY A 68 10.54 3.05 3.40
N LEU A 69 11.20 2.30 4.28
CA LEU A 69 11.47 0.87 4.07
C LEU A 69 10.20 0.05 3.74
N PRO A 70 9.03 0.27 4.39
CA PRO A 70 7.81 -0.45 4.02
C PRO A 70 7.36 -0.17 2.58
N THR A 71 7.46 1.09 2.12
CA THR A 71 7.11 1.48 0.75
C THR A 71 8.03 0.83 -0.27
N LEU A 72 9.34 0.80 0.01
CA LEU A 72 10.34 0.19 -0.87
C LEU A 72 10.18 -1.33 -0.92
N ALA A 73 9.95 -1.98 0.22
CA ALA A 73 9.68 -3.41 0.29
C ALA A 73 8.40 -3.78 -0.47
N ALA A 74 7.34 -2.98 -0.33
CA ALA A 74 6.11 -3.19 -1.07
C ALA A 74 6.32 -3.05 -2.59
N LEU A 75 7.11 -2.06 -3.01
CA LEU A 75 7.48 -1.88 -4.41
C LEU A 75 8.26 -3.08 -4.97
N GLU A 76 9.30 -3.53 -4.24
CA GLU A 76 10.12 -4.68 -4.63
C GLU A 76 9.31 -5.97 -4.72
N GLN A 77 8.38 -6.17 -3.79
CA GLN A 77 7.54 -7.37 -3.71
C GLN A 77 6.27 -7.30 -4.57
N GLY A 78 6.04 -6.18 -5.28
CA GLY A 78 4.84 -5.98 -6.10
C GLY A 78 3.54 -5.91 -5.29
N ILE A 79 3.61 -5.52 -4.02
CA ILE A 79 2.46 -5.26 -3.15
C ILE A 79 1.85 -3.92 -3.55
N ALA A 80 0.51 -3.87 -3.64
CA ALA A 80 -0.18 -2.64 -3.98
C ALA A 80 0.01 -1.57 -2.88
N VAL A 81 0.27 -0.33 -3.26
CA VAL A 81 0.42 0.81 -2.36
C VAL A 81 -0.73 1.78 -2.59
N ILE A 82 -1.42 2.14 -1.52
CA ILE A 82 -2.52 3.12 -1.50
C ILE A 82 -2.02 4.36 -0.75
N ALA A 83 -1.77 5.44 -1.48
CA ALA A 83 -1.30 6.71 -0.96
C ALA A 83 -2.47 7.67 -0.72
N VAL A 84 -2.59 8.20 0.50
CA VAL A 84 -3.71 9.04 0.94
C VAL A 84 -3.27 10.50 1.06
N ARG A 85 -3.89 11.40 0.28
CA ARG A 85 -3.53 12.84 0.24
C ARG A 85 -3.94 13.62 1.49
N GLU A 86 -5.06 13.25 2.11
CA GLU A 86 -5.58 13.91 3.32
C GLU A 86 -4.59 13.88 4.49
N ASN A 87 -3.77 12.83 4.62
CA ASN A 87 -2.77 12.72 5.68
C ASN A 87 -1.49 13.48 5.32
N ARG A 88 -1.48 14.78 5.60
CA ARG A 88 -0.32 15.64 5.34
C ARG A 88 0.86 15.26 6.22
N ASN A 89 2.04 15.22 5.62
CA ASN A 89 3.31 14.96 6.29
C ASN A 89 4.40 15.92 5.77
N ARG A 90 5.63 15.79 6.30
CA ARG A 90 6.75 16.68 5.96
C ARG A 90 7.54 16.21 4.73
N MET A 91 7.36 14.97 4.30
CA MET A 91 8.05 14.45 3.12
C MET A 91 7.44 15.05 1.86
N LYS A 92 8.28 15.29 0.84
CA LYS A 92 7.90 15.94 -0.42
C LYS A 92 8.33 15.10 -1.62
N ASN A 93 8.13 13.78 -1.53
CA ASN A 93 8.46 12.87 -2.60
C ASN A 93 7.30 12.75 -3.57
N GLU A 94 7.59 12.50 -4.84
CA GLU A 94 6.57 12.18 -5.84
C GLU A 94 6.52 10.66 -6.05
N LEU A 95 5.49 10.00 -5.52
CA LEU A 95 5.36 8.55 -5.59
C LEU A 95 5.23 8.03 -7.03
N ASN A 96 4.68 8.83 -7.95
CA ASN A 96 4.56 8.48 -9.38
C ASN A 96 5.92 8.34 -10.09
N LYS A 97 7.01 8.89 -9.52
CA LYS A 97 8.37 8.75 -10.07
C LYS A 97 9.04 7.43 -9.66
N LEU A 98 8.48 6.71 -8.70
CA LEU A 98 8.98 5.40 -8.30
C LEU A 98 8.54 4.33 -9.30
N PRO A 99 9.35 3.29 -9.54
CA PRO A 99 9.09 2.28 -10.56
C PRO A 99 8.06 1.24 -10.09
N PHE A 100 6.85 1.69 -9.76
CA PHE A 100 5.73 0.80 -9.46
C PHE A 100 5.30 0.05 -10.72
N ALA A 101 5.00 -1.24 -10.59
CA ALA A 101 4.37 -1.98 -11.66
C ALA A 101 2.98 -1.38 -11.99
N PRO A 102 2.49 -1.51 -13.24
CA PRO A 102 1.19 -0.97 -13.64
C PRO A 102 0.07 -1.45 -12.70
N GLY A 103 -0.76 -0.51 -12.23
CA GLY A 103 -1.87 -0.80 -11.33
C GLY A 103 -1.49 -1.16 -9.89
N LYS A 104 -0.23 -0.95 -9.47
CA LYS A 104 0.20 -1.16 -8.07
C LYS A 104 0.21 0.10 -7.22
N LEU A 105 0.18 1.30 -7.80
CA LEU A 105 0.06 2.55 -7.04
C LEU A 105 -1.35 3.13 -7.21
N PHE A 106 -2.03 3.36 -6.10
CA PHE A 106 -3.32 4.05 -6.03
C PHE A 106 -3.15 5.32 -5.22
N ILE A 107 -3.48 6.47 -5.78
CA ILE A 107 -3.50 7.74 -5.03
C ILE A 107 -4.96 8.14 -4.83
N VAL A 108 -5.35 8.32 -3.57
CA VAL A 108 -6.72 8.61 -3.13
C VAL A 108 -6.76 9.89 -2.30
N GLU A 109 -7.93 10.53 -2.23
CA GLU A 109 -8.05 11.78 -1.48
C GLU A 109 -8.06 11.55 0.03
N ASN A 110 -8.81 10.55 0.52
CA ASN A 110 -9.06 10.32 1.94
C ASN A 110 -9.10 8.81 2.28
N TYR A 111 -9.20 8.50 3.57
CA TYR A 111 -9.21 7.11 4.04
C TYR A 111 -10.49 6.33 3.67
N LEU A 112 -11.62 7.01 3.42
CA LEU A 112 -12.84 6.33 2.96
C LEU A 112 -12.64 5.76 1.55
N GLU A 113 -12.00 6.52 0.66
CA GLU A 113 -11.61 6.03 -0.66
C GLU A 113 -10.59 4.88 -0.58
N ALA A 114 -9.64 4.95 0.35
CA ALA A 114 -8.68 3.87 0.56
C ALA A 114 -9.39 2.55 0.88
N VAL A 115 -10.43 2.56 1.73
CA VAL A 115 -11.26 1.38 2.01
C VAL A 115 -11.97 0.89 0.76
N GLY A 116 -12.45 1.79 -0.10
CA GLY A 116 -13.03 1.43 -1.40
C GLY A 116 -12.05 0.66 -2.28
N ILE A 117 -10.80 1.13 -2.38
CA ILE A 117 -9.74 0.42 -3.11
C ILE A 117 -9.43 -0.94 -2.48
N MET A 118 -9.27 -1.01 -1.15
CA MET A 118 -9.04 -2.28 -0.45
C MET A 118 -10.16 -3.29 -0.71
N THR A 119 -11.40 -2.83 -0.73
CA THR A 119 -12.58 -3.67 -0.98
C THR A 119 -12.59 -4.18 -2.43
N ALA A 120 -12.26 -3.32 -3.40
CA ALA A 120 -12.14 -3.70 -4.80
C ALA A 120 -11.04 -4.75 -5.01
N LEU A 121 -9.86 -4.54 -4.41
CA LEU A 121 -8.75 -5.51 -4.44
C LEU A 121 -9.16 -6.86 -3.83
N LYS A 122 -9.82 -6.83 -2.66
CA LYS A 122 -10.31 -8.03 -1.99
C LYS A 122 -11.34 -8.81 -2.82
N ALA A 123 -12.18 -8.10 -3.57
CA ALA A 123 -13.20 -8.69 -4.44
C ALA A 123 -12.67 -9.11 -5.83
N GLY A 124 -11.40 -8.80 -6.16
CA GLY A 124 -10.86 -9.02 -7.51
C GLY A 124 -11.48 -8.11 -8.57
N VAL A 125 -12.02 -6.96 -8.17
CA VAL A 125 -12.69 -5.99 -9.03
C VAL A 125 -11.73 -4.84 -9.35
N THR A 126 -11.60 -4.49 -10.63
CA THR A 126 -10.78 -3.35 -11.03
C THR A 126 -11.42 -2.04 -10.54
N PRO A 127 -10.67 -1.14 -9.84
CA PRO A 127 -11.23 0.11 -9.31
C PRO A 127 -11.90 1.02 -10.36
N SER A 128 -11.48 0.97 -11.62
CA SER A 128 -12.12 1.75 -12.70
C SER A 128 -13.56 1.34 -12.98
N SER A 129 -13.94 0.09 -12.72
CA SER A 129 -15.31 -0.42 -12.97
C SER A 129 -16.36 0.13 -12.01
N VAL A 130 -15.94 0.50 -10.80
CA VAL A 130 -16.82 1.08 -9.75
C VAL A 130 -16.82 2.60 -9.79
N ARG A 131 -16.00 3.22 -10.64
CA ARG A 131 -15.96 4.68 -10.82
C ARG A 131 -16.99 5.12 -11.85
N ARG A 132 -17.35 6.41 -11.81
CA ARG A 132 -18.20 7.04 -12.81
C ARG A 132 -17.56 8.34 -13.32
N PRO A 133 -17.70 8.65 -14.62
CA PRO A 133 -18.33 7.83 -15.66
C PRO A 133 -17.51 6.56 -16.01
N LEU A 134 -18.13 5.57 -16.65
CA LEU A 134 -17.43 4.38 -17.14
C LEU A 134 -16.60 4.75 -18.39
N GLU A 135 -15.43 4.14 -18.53
CA GLU A 135 -14.60 4.32 -19.72
C GLU A 135 -15.22 3.62 -20.95
N GLU A 136 -14.99 4.20 -22.13
CA GLU A 136 -15.44 3.62 -23.40
C GLU A 136 -14.68 2.34 -23.74
N THR A 137 -15.36 1.38 -24.37
CA THR A 137 -14.74 0.12 -24.80
C THR A 137 -13.85 0.37 -26.02
N LYS A 138 -12.55 0.12 -25.89
CA LYS A 138 -11.60 0.19 -27.01
C LYS A 138 -11.74 -1.06 -27.88
N VAL A 139 -12.16 -0.88 -29.14
CA VAL A 139 -12.29 -1.96 -30.13
C VAL A 139 -11.08 -1.94 -31.06
N SER A 140 -10.27 -3.00 -31.07
CA SER A 140 -9.21 -3.21 -32.06
C SER A 140 -9.67 -4.20 -33.11
N GLN A 141 -9.73 -3.78 -34.38
CA GLN A 141 -9.96 -4.69 -35.50
C GLN A 141 -8.62 -5.19 -36.04
N GLU A 142 -8.30 -6.47 -35.83
CA GLU A 142 -7.18 -7.10 -36.51
C GLU A 142 -7.57 -7.37 -37.98
N ARG A 143 -6.84 -6.73 -38.90
CA ARG A 143 -7.02 -6.96 -40.33
C ARG A 143 -6.13 -8.12 -40.74
N ILE A 144 -6.71 -9.31 -40.89
CA ILE A 144 -6.01 -10.49 -41.41
C ILE A 144 -5.57 -10.18 -42.84
N LYS A 145 -4.26 -10.00 -43.07
CA LYS A 145 -3.70 -9.95 -44.42
C LYS A 145 -3.64 -11.38 -44.95
N LEU A 146 -4.56 -11.75 -45.85
CA LEU A 146 -4.33 -12.92 -46.70
C LEU A 146 -3.14 -12.59 -47.62
N SER A 147 -2.01 -13.26 -47.42
CA SER A 147 -0.92 -13.24 -48.38
C SER A 147 -1.41 -13.86 -49.68
N SER A 148 -1.48 -13.07 -50.74
CA SER A 148 -1.72 -13.53 -52.10
C SER A 148 -0.73 -14.64 -52.46
N ALA A 149 -1.23 -15.85 -52.71
CA ALA A 149 -0.44 -16.95 -53.25
C ALA A 149 0.22 -16.52 -54.57
N THR A 150 1.52 -16.78 -54.71
CA THR A 150 2.28 -16.57 -55.94
C THR A 150 1.72 -17.46 -57.07
N PRO A 151 1.62 -16.97 -58.31
CA PRO A 151 1.17 -17.78 -59.44
C PRO A 151 2.18 -18.91 -59.71
N ILE A 152 1.68 -20.13 -59.84
CA ILE A 152 2.45 -21.29 -60.29
C ILE A 152 2.75 -21.10 -61.78
N GLU A 153 4.02 -20.88 -62.15
CA GLU A 153 4.47 -20.95 -63.54
C GLU A 153 4.22 -22.36 -64.08
N LYS A 154 3.44 -22.46 -65.16
CA LYS A 154 3.23 -23.70 -65.91
C LYS A 154 4.45 -23.94 -66.80
N VAL A 155 5.01 -25.14 -66.70
CA VAL A 155 5.94 -25.75 -67.67
C VAL A 155 5.22 -25.98 -69.00
#